data_AF-A0A9E3EL38-F1
#
_entry.id   AF-A0A9E3EL38-F1
#
_cell.length_a   1.000
_cell.length_b   1.000
_cell.length_c   1.000
_cell.angle_alpha   90.00
_cell.angle_beta   90.00
_cell.angle_gamma   90.00
#
_symmetry.space_group_name_H-M   'P 1'
#
loop_
_entity.id
_entity.type
_entity.pdbx_description
1 polymer ?
#
loop_
_entity_poly.entity_id
_entity_poly.type
_entity_poly.pdbx_seq_one_letter_code
_entity_poly.pdbx_strand_id
1 'polypeptide(L)'
;MSSATQAAGVSLKKRALRQKILNVALTSKGFRDALVEDAKEIREIAKPTATEAAIEGAFERVMYARLREIGLRFHPEKEVAIDLRRHLATGRTDSRLGALVIEYKRPSLLKSDGEIETAIAHLASYLRASSEAAQAPFIGILTNGIIAIEVRASGDAVTSKTAPQRLDAAFLLRMTRHVISLAVTALTPTNLIRDFCGSQDGVLLRTARTLNIALRQQLKTQVLHAEWEEMFRLTHDDQSQQKKIEERRKALAELFLVHIASPAEEYRALFALHTAYAVLLKFMAYRTVSDIYLG
;
A
#
# COMPACT_ATOMS: atom_id res chain seq x y z
N MET A 1 -32.79 -7.27 -9.49
CA MET A 1 -31.74 -6.20 -9.45
C MET A 1 -31.61 -5.50 -8.09
N SER A 2 -32.57 -5.59 -7.15
CA SER A 2 -32.50 -4.91 -5.83
C SER A 2 -31.52 -5.53 -4.82
N SER A 3 -31.39 -6.86 -4.78
CA SER A 3 -30.62 -7.57 -3.74
C SER A 3 -29.09 -7.46 -3.90
N ALA A 4 -28.58 -7.44 -5.14
CA ALA A 4 -27.15 -7.31 -5.42
C ALA A 4 -26.60 -5.92 -5.05
N THR A 5 -27.39 -4.87 -5.29
CA THR A 5 -27.03 -3.48 -4.94
C THR A 5 -27.06 -3.26 -3.42
N GLN A 6 -28.00 -3.89 -2.70
CA GLN A 6 -28.04 -3.89 -1.24
C GLN A 6 -26.84 -4.62 -0.62
N ALA A 7 -26.48 -5.79 -1.15
CA ALA A 7 -25.32 -6.56 -0.69
C ALA A 7 -23.99 -5.82 -0.92
N ALA A 8 -23.84 -5.17 -2.08
CA ALA A 8 -22.69 -4.32 -2.40
C ALA A 8 -22.60 -3.11 -1.46
N GLY A 9 -23.73 -2.45 -1.16
CA GLY A 9 -23.80 -1.32 -0.22
C GLY A 9 -23.43 -1.69 1.21
N VAL A 10 -23.82 -2.89 1.69
CA VAL A 10 -23.44 -3.40 3.02
C VAL A 10 -21.96 -3.75 3.09
N SER A 11 -21.39 -4.34 2.03
CA SER A 11 -19.97 -4.66 1.94
C SER A 11 -19.08 -3.41 1.98
N LEU A 12 -19.47 -2.35 1.25
CA LEU A 12 -18.77 -1.06 1.24
C LEU A 12 -18.78 -0.37 2.60
N LYS A 13 -19.93 -0.36 3.30
CA LYS A 13 -20.04 0.22 4.65
C LYS A 13 -19.18 -0.52 5.67
N LYS A 14 -19.14 -1.85 5.62
CA LYS A 14 -18.25 -2.67 6.47
C LYS A 14 -16.77 -2.36 6.23
N ARG A 15 -16.38 -2.17 4.97
CA ARG A 15 -15.00 -1.79 4.60
C ARG A 15 -14.64 -0.39 5.10
N ALA A 16 -15.54 0.58 4.94
CA ALA A 16 -15.33 1.95 5.42
C ALA A 16 -15.20 2.02 6.96
N LEU A 17 -16.07 1.29 7.67
CA LEU A 17 -16.01 1.19 9.13
C LEU A 17 -14.68 0.58 9.59
N ARG A 18 -14.25 -0.52 8.96
CA ARG A 18 -12.98 -1.17 9.27
C ARG A 18 -11.80 -0.23 9.05
N GLN A 19 -11.78 0.51 7.93
CA GLN A 19 -10.72 1.49 7.67
C GLN A 19 -10.68 2.60 8.73
N LYS A 20 -11.84 3.08 9.19
CA LYS A 20 -11.94 4.08 10.25
C LYS A 20 -11.41 3.54 11.58
N ILE A 21 -11.79 2.32 11.95
CA ILE A 21 -11.28 1.65 13.16
C ILE A 21 -9.76 1.54 13.12
N LEU A 22 -9.19 1.10 11.99
CA LEU A 22 -7.73 0.99 11.83
C LEU A 22 -7.03 2.34 11.97
N ASN A 23 -7.52 3.38 11.29
CA ASN A 23 -6.91 4.71 11.35
C ASN A 23 -6.96 5.29 12.77
N VAL A 24 -8.08 5.09 13.49
CA VAL A 24 -8.22 5.52 14.88
C VAL A 24 -7.28 4.72 15.78
N ALA A 25 -7.24 3.39 15.63
CA ALA A 25 -6.37 2.55 16.45
C ALA A 25 -4.90 2.95 16.32
N LEU A 26 -4.38 3.06 15.09
CA LEU A 26 -2.97 3.39 14.81
C LEU A 26 -2.53 4.75 15.37
N THR A 27 -3.47 5.69 15.53
CA THR A 27 -3.18 7.03 16.05
C THR A 27 -3.54 7.18 17.53
N SER A 28 -4.31 6.25 18.10
CA SER A 28 -4.78 6.33 19.48
C SER A 28 -3.67 6.04 20.50
N LYS A 29 -3.68 6.81 21.60
CA LYS A 29 -2.83 6.53 22.76
C LYS A 29 -3.16 5.17 23.38
N GLY A 30 -4.45 4.84 23.53
CA GLY A 30 -4.90 3.59 24.13
C GLY A 30 -4.35 2.35 23.42
N PHE A 31 -4.31 2.34 22.09
CA PHE A 31 -3.70 1.23 21.34
C PHE A 31 -2.18 1.16 21.57
N ARG A 32 -1.48 2.29 21.62
CA ARG A 32 -0.04 2.31 21.92
C ARG A 32 0.27 1.81 23.32
N ASP A 33 -0.51 2.21 24.32
CA ASP A 33 -0.36 1.75 25.71
C ASP A 33 -0.58 0.22 25.78
N ALA A 34 -1.56 -0.29 25.02
CA ALA A 34 -1.78 -1.73 24.89
C ALA A 34 -0.57 -2.46 24.28
N LEU A 35 0.05 -1.89 23.24
CA LEU A 35 1.28 -2.43 22.64
C LEU A 35 2.49 -2.39 23.60
N VAL A 36 2.50 -1.50 24.60
CA VAL A 36 3.56 -1.48 25.64
C VAL A 36 3.45 -2.73 26.51
N GLU A 37 2.24 -3.07 26.95
CA GLU A 37 2.00 -4.29 27.73
C GLU A 37 2.26 -5.55 26.92
N ASP A 38 1.80 -5.58 25.66
CA ASP A 38 2.08 -6.68 24.72
C ASP A 38 3.59 -6.95 24.57
N ALA A 39 4.37 -5.88 24.35
CA ALA A 39 5.81 -6.01 24.22
C ALA A 39 6.49 -6.43 25.53
N LYS A 40 5.93 -6.04 26.68
CA LYS A 40 6.40 -6.47 28.00
C LYS A 40 6.15 -7.97 28.20
N GLU A 41 4.96 -8.45 27.87
CA GLU A 41 4.59 -9.86 27.97
C GLU A 41 5.51 -10.76 27.15
N ILE A 42 5.82 -10.38 25.91
CA ILE A 42 6.75 -11.13 25.05
C ILE A 42 8.14 -11.20 25.70
N ARG A 43 8.64 -10.08 26.22
CA ARG A 43 9.97 -10.01 26.85
C ARG A 43 10.05 -10.79 28.17
N GLU A 44 8.96 -10.87 28.94
CA GLU A 44 8.92 -11.65 30.18
C GLU A 44 9.07 -13.16 29.93
N ILE A 45 8.60 -13.63 28.77
CA ILE A 45 8.77 -15.02 28.32
C ILE A 45 10.18 -15.23 27.74
N ALA A 46 10.81 -14.19 27.20
CA ALA A 46 12.14 -14.23 26.58
C ALA A 46 13.32 -14.34 27.58
N LYS A 47 13.23 -15.30 28.50
CA LYS A 47 14.31 -15.64 29.45
C LYS A 47 15.43 -16.39 28.72
N PRO A 48 16.69 -16.37 29.22
CA PRO A 48 17.82 -17.03 28.57
C PRO A 48 17.62 -18.53 28.29
N THR A 49 16.80 -19.21 29.09
CA THR A 49 16.48 -20.64 28.95
C THR A 49 15.28 -20.93 28.03
N ALA A 50 14.59 -19.90 27.55
CA ALA A 50 13.43 -20.08 26.69
C ALA A 50 13.82 -20.65 25.33
N THR A 51 12.99 -21.55 24.82
CA THR A 51 13.15 -22.13 23.49
C THR A 51 12.62 -21.18 22.42
N GLU A 52 13.03 -21.40 21.17
CA GLU A 52 12.51 -20.63 20.03
C GLU A 52 10.99 -20.76 19.89
N ALA A 53 10.45 -21.96 20.14
CA ALA A 53 9.02 -22.22 20.11
C ALA A 53 8.25 -21.45 21.21
N ALA A 54 8.88 -21.20 22.37
CA ALA A 54 8.29 -20.38 23.42
C ALA A 54 8.20 -18.91 23.00
N ILE A 55 9.23 -18.40 22.31
CA ILE A 55 9.24 -17.03 21.75
C ILE A 55 8.20 -16.89 20.64
N GLU A 56 8.18 -17.84 19.71
CA GLU A 56 7.19 -17.96 18.63
C GLU A 56 5.77 -17.90 19.21
N GLY A 57 5.42 -18.83 20.10
CA GLY A 57 4.08 -18.93 20.67
C GLY A 57 3.66 -17.69 21.48
N ALA A 58 4.61 -17.07 22.20
CA ALA A 58 4.35 -15.81 22.90
C ALA A 58 4.04 -14.67 21.92
N PHE A 59 4.91 -14.47 20.93
CA PHE A 59 4.79 -13.40 19.97
C PHE A 59 3.51 -13.52 19.14
N GLU A 60 3.22 -14.70 18.61
CA GLU A 60 2.04 -14.92 17.77
C GLU A 60 0.75 -14.76 18.54
N ARG A 61 0.66 -15.30 19.77
CA ARG A 61 -0.54 -15.17 20.60
C ARG A 61 -0.84 -13.71 20.92
N VAL A 62 0.18 -12.95 21.34
CA VAL A 62 0.04 -11.54 21.68
C VAL A 62 -0.39 -10.73 20.45
N MET A 63 0.30 -10.92 19.33
CA MET A 63 -0.03 -10.21 18.10
C MET A 63 -1.39 -10.60 17.53
N TYR A 64 -1.76 -11.88 17.59
CA TYR A 64 -3.09 -12.34 17.19
C TYR A 64 -4.18 -11.66 18.01
N ALA A 65 -4.05 -11.65 19.34
CA ALA A 65 -5.02 -11.02 20.22
C ALA A 65 -5.18 -9.54 19.90
N ARG A 66 -4.06 -8.80 19.83
CA ARG A 66 -4.07 -7.36 19.57
C ARG A 66 -4.63 -6.99 18.20
N LEU A 67 -4.22 -7.71 17.17
CA LEU A 67 -4.65 -7.44 15.79
C LEU A 67 -6.14 -7.77 15.62
N ARG A 68 -6.65 -8.80 16.31
CA ARG A 68 -8.07 -9.17 16.27
C ARG A 68 -8.98 -8.07 16.83
N GLU A 69 -8.56 -7.38 17.89
CA GLU A 69 -9.34 -6.28 18.49
C GLU A 69 -9.62 -5.15 17.49
N ILE A 70 -8.67 -4.88 16.59
CA ILE A 70 -8.80 -3.86 15.54
C ILE A 70 -9.32 -4.43 14.21
N GLY A 71 -9.81 -5.66 14.23
CA GLY A 71 -10.42 -6.33 13.08
C GLY A 71 -9.42 -6.78 12.02
N LEU A 72 -8.14 -6.97 12.38
CA LEU A 72 -7.13 -7.61 11.54
C LEU A 72 -7.06 -9.12 11.84
N ARG A 73 -6.82 -9.91 10.81
CA ARG A 73 -6.54 -11.34 10.94
C ARG A 73 -5.07 -11.53 10.65
N PHE A 74 -4.36 -12.20 11.54
CA PHE A 74 -2.94 -12.51 11.39
C PHE A 74 -2.71 -13.95 11.83
N HIS A 75 -2.50 -14.82 10.85
CA HIS A 75 -2.23 -16.24 11.04
C HIS A 75 -1.15 -16.61 10.00
N PRO A 76 0.12 -16.34 10.29
CA PRO A 76 1.19 -16.73 9.37
C PRO A 76 1.25 -18.25 9.27
N GLU A 77 1.54 -18.76 8.08
CA GLU A 77 1.75 -20.18 7.84
C GLU A 77 3.19 -20.55 8.22
N LYS A 78 3.33 -21.70 8.87
CA LYS A 78 4.64 -22.22 9.27
C LYS A 78 5.32 -22.88 8.08
N GLU A 79 6.46 -22.35 7.68
CA GLU A 79 7.33 -22.92 6.66
C GLU A 79 8.54 -23.56 7.36
N VAL A 80 8.67 -24.89 7.21
CA VAL A 80 9.79 -25.65 7.76
C VAL A 80 10.73 -26.00 6.61
N ALA A 81 11.78 -25.20 6.44
CA ALA A 81 12.93 -25.60 5.64
C ALA A 81 13.85 -26.50 6.49
N ILE A 82 14.71 -27.28 5.83
CA ILE A 82 15.55 -28.34 6.43
C ILE A 82 16.35 -27.85 7.66
N ASP A 83 16.68 -26.55 7.75
CA ASP A 83 17.41 -25.96 8.88
C ASP A 83 16.79 -24.67 9.49
N LEU A 84 15.61 -24.22 9.02
CA LEU A 84 15.05 -22.92 9.43
C LEU A 84 13.54 -22.98 9.63
N ARG A 85 13.07 -22.39 10.74
CA ARG A 85 11.65 -22.16 11.04
C ARG A 85 11.28 -20.73 10.71
N ARG A 86 10.41 -20.57 9.73
CA ARG A 86 9.92 -19.25 9.27
C ARG A 86 8.40 -19.23 9.28
N HIS A 87 7.87 -18.05 9.53
CA HIS A 87 6.44 -17.81 9.56
C HIS A 87 6.10 -16.80 8.47
N LEU A 88 5.30 -17.24 7.50
CA LEU A 88 5.01 -16.50 6.28
C LEU A 88 3.56 -16.03 6.31
N ALA A 89 3.34 -14.71 6.29
CA ALA A 89 2.05 -14.12 5.98
C ALA A 89 2.09 -13.52 4.58
N THR A 90 1.35 -14.11 3.66
CA THR A 90 1.31 -13.68 2.25
C THR A 90 0.27 -12.58 2.04
N GLY A 91 0.64 -11.61 1.22
CA GLY A 91 -0.24 -10.56 0.75
C GLY A 91 -1.10 -11.03 -0.42
N ARG A 92 -2.13 -10.26 -0.74
CA ARG A 92 -2.86 -10.44 -2.00
C ARG A 92 -1.95 -10.15 -3.19
N THR A 93 -2.25 -10.73 -4.35
CA THR A 93 -1.51 -10.49 -5.60
C THR A 93 -1.35 -9.00 -5.94
N ASP A 94 -2.34 -8.17 -5.58
CA ASP A 94 -2.34 -6.73 -5.84
C ASP A 94 -1.91 -5.87 -4.63
N SER A 95 -1.40 -6.48 -3.57
CA SER A 95 -1.08 -5.79 -2.31
C SER A 95 0.26 -5.05 -2.31
N ARG A 96 0.41 -4.11 -1.38
CA ARG A 96 1.62 -3.28 -1.18
C ARG A 96 2.79 -4.09 -0.66
N LEU A 97 2.54 -5.21 0.01
CA LEU A 97 3.55 -6.10 0.55
C LEU A 97 3.26 -7.53 0.08
N GLY A 98 4.19 -8.15 -0.63
CA GLY A 98 4.06 -9.53 -1.12
C GLY A 98 4.03 -10.53 0.03
N ALA A 99 4.91 -10.38 1.01
CA ALA A 99 4.83 -11.15 2.25
C ALA A 99 5.54 -10.49 3.44
N LEU A 100 5.12 -10.89 4.64
CA LEU A 100 5.81 -10.69 5.91
C LEU A 100 6.35 -12.04 6.39
N VAL A 101 7.66 -12.11 6.60
CA VAL A 101 8.39 -13.30 7.04
C VAL A 101 8.89 -13.05 8.45
N ILE A 102 8.65 -13.96 9.38
CA ILE A 102 9.18 -13.86 10.75
C ILE A 102 10.07 -15.08 11.02
N GLU A 103 11.29 -14.81 11.45
CA GLU A 103 12.26 -15.81 11.89
C GLU A 103 12.55 -15.61 13.38
N TYR A 104 12.23 -16.62 14.18
CA TYR A 104 12.43 -16.61 15.61
C TYR A 104 13.80 -17.21 15.95
N LYS A 105 14.43 -16.68 17.00
CA LYS A 105 15.65 -17.23 17.61
C LYS A 105 15.46 -17.37 19.11
N ARG A 106 16.30 -18.19 19.74
CA ARG A 106 16.35 -18.27 21.21
C ARG A 106 16.92 -16.96 21.79
N PRO A 107 16.49 -16.52 23.00
CA PRO A 107 17.00 -15.30 23.62
C PRO A 107 18.51 -15.30 23.89
N SER A 108 19.14 -16.47 23.92
CA SER A 108 20.58 -16.62 24.08
C SER A 108 21.38 -16.25 22.82
N LEU A 109 20.73 -16.16 21.64
CA LEU A 109 21.33 -15.82 20.35
C LEU A 109 21.12 -14.34 20.01
N LEU A 110 21.78 -13.89 18.93
CA LEU A 110 21.78 -12.51 18.45
C LEU A 110 22.42 -11.56 19.47
N LYS A 111 23.52 -12.00 20.09
CA LYS A 111 24.25 -11.22 21.09
C LYS A 111 25.50 -10.54 20.56
N SER A 112 26.13 -11.13 19.54
CA SER A 112 27.31 -10.58 18.89
C SER A 112 26.97 -10.11 17.47
N ASP A 113 27.73 -9.14 16.98
CA ASP A 113 27.56 -8.61 15.63
C ASP A 113 27.76 -9.72 14.56
N GLY A 114 28.66 -10.68 14.82
CA GLY A 114 28.87 -11.83 13.94
C GLY A 114 27.63 -12.72 13.83
N GLU A 115 27.02 -13.09 14.95
CA GLU A 115 25.77 -13.87 14.96
C GLU A 115 24.64 -13.13 14.25
N ILE A 116 24.54 -11.82 14.47
CA ILE A 116 23.52 -10.95 13.88
C ILE A 116 23.69 -10.89 12.36
N GLU A 117 24.91 -10.62 11.86
CA GLU A 117 25.17 -10.51 10.42
C GLU A 117 24.95 -11.85 9.70
N THR A 118 25.35 -12.98 10.30
CA THR A 118 25.05 -14.30 9.73
C THR A 118 23.54 -14.55 9.63
N ALA A 119 22.78 -14.26 10.70
CA ALA A 119 21.33 -14.44 10.69
C ALA A 119 20.62 -13.50 9.70
N ILE A 120 21.07 -12.24 9.60
CA ILE A 120 20.57 -11.28 8.60
C ILE A 120 20.88 -11.78 7.18
N ALA A 121 22.08 -12.31 6.91
CA ALA A 121 22.45 -12.81 5.60
C ALA A 121 21.57 -13.98 5.15
N HIS A 122 21.28 -14.92 6.05
CA HIS A 122 20.38 -16.05 5.76
C HIS A 122 18.95 -15.59 5.45
N LEU A 123 18.42 -14.66 6.26
CA LEU A 123 17.09 -14.09 6.02
C LEU A 123 17.05 -13.29 4.71
N ALA A 124 18.05 -12.44 4.47
CA ALA A 124 18.17 -11.62 3.27
C ALA A 124 18.21 -12.45 1.98
N SER A 125 18.96 -13.55 1.98
CA SER A 125 19.04 -14.46 0.82
C SER A 125 17.67 -15.01 0.45
N TYR A 126 16.90 -15.49 1.45
CA TYR A 126 15.54 -15.97 1.23
C TYR A 126 14.62 -14.86 0.72
N LEU A 127 14.62 -13.69 1.37
CA LEU A 127 13.73 -12.58 1.00
C LEU A 127 13.95 -12.12 -0.44
N ARG A 128 15.19 -12.04 -0.92
CA ARG A 128 15.49 -11.64 -2.31
C ARG A 128 14.95 -12.65 -3.31
N ALA A 129 15.24 -13.94 -3.10
CA ALA A 129 14.76 -15.00 -3.99
C ALA A 129 13.22 -15.04 -4.06
N SER A 130 12.54 -14.92 -2.91
CA SER A 130 11.07 -14.90 -2.88
C SER A 130 10.49 -13.60 -3.44
N SER A 131 11.13 -12.45 -3.20
CA SER A 131 10.69 -11.15 -3.69
C SER A 131 10.82 -11.03 -5.21
N GLU A 132 11.93 -11.53 -5.77
CA GLU A 132 12.16 -11.62 -7.20
C GLU A 132 11.10 -12.50 -7.89
N ALA A 133 10.88 -13.71 -7.37
CA ALA A 133 9.89 -14.64 -7.93
C ALA A 133 8.47 -14.08 -7.89
N ALA A 134 8.10 -13.38 -6.81
CA ALA A 134 6.77 -12.80 -6.64
C ALA A 134 6.60 -11.42 -7.31
N GLN A 135 7.69 -10.80 -7.80
CA GLN A 135 7.73 -9.41 -8.27
C GLN A 135 7.07 -8.42 -7.29
N ALA A 136 7.25 -8.65 -6.00
CA ALA A 136 6.61 -7.88 -4.93
C ALA A 136 7.57 -7.69 -3.76
N PRO A 137 7.49 -6.58 -3.01
CA PRO A 137 8.40 -6.33 -1.90
C PRO A 137 8.11 -7.29 -0.74
N PHE A 138 9.15 -7.73 -0.05
CA PHE A 138 9.07 -8.61 1.12
C PHE A 138 9.69 -7.92 2.34
N ILE A 139 9.13 -8.18 3.52
CA ILE A 139 9.69 -7.74 4.80
C ILE A 139 9.98 -8.97 5.64
N GLY A 140 11.20 -9.08 6.13
CA GLY A 140 11.60 -10.07 7.12
C GLY A 140 11.81 -9.44 8.49
N ILE A 141 11.37 -10.15 9.53
CA ILE A 141 11.61 -9.83 10.93
C ILE A 141 12.43 -10.96 11.54
N LEU A 142 13.59 -10.62 12.07
CA LEU A 142 14.41 -11.51 12.88
C LEU A 142 14.28 -11.10 14.34
N THR A 143 13.85 -11.99 15.23
CA THR A 143 13.67 -11.65 16.65
C THR A 143 13.99 -12.80 17.59
N ASN A 144 14.51 -12.46 18.77
CA ASN A 144 14.70 -13.39 19.88
C ASN A 144 13.75 -13.10 21.06
N GLY A 145 12.72 -12.28 20.85
CA GLY A 145 11.77 -11.85 21.89
C GLY A 145 12.24 -10.66 22.75
N ILE A 146 13.53 -10.31 22.72
CA ILE A 146 14.09 -9.13 23.42
C ILE A 146 14.40 -8.02 22.42
N ILE A 147 15.08 -8.38 21.33
CA ILE A 147 15.39 -7.49 20.22
C ILE A 147 14.71 -7.98 18.95
N ALA A 148 14.58 -7.08 17.99
CA ALA A 148 14.12 -7.39 16.66
C ALA A 148 14.92 -6.59 15.61
N ILE A 149 15.06 -7.18 14.44
CA ILE A 149 15.72 -6.59 13.28
C ILE A 149 14.75 -6.73 12.10
N GLU A 150 14.59 -5.66 11.33
CA GLU A 150 13.79 -5.65 10.12
C GLU A 150 14.70 -5.61 8.89
N VAL A 151 14.43 -6.48 7.92
CA VAL A 151 15.11 -6.56 6.64
C VAL A 151 14.07 -6.41 5.53
N ARG A 152 14.35 -5.57 4.53
CA ARG A 152 13.45 -5.37 3.39
C ARG A 152 14.12 -5.82 2.11
N ALA A 153 13.37 -6.52 1.27
CA ALA A 153 13.79 -6.89 -0.07
C ALA A 153 12.76 -6.45 -1.11
N SER A 154 13.25 -6.10 -2.30
CA SER A 154 12.43 -5.80 -3.46
C SER A 154 13.18 -6.28 -4.70
N GLY A 155 12.61 -7.27 -5.40
CA GLY A 155 13.35 -7.97 -6.44
C GLY A 155 14.50 -8.78 -5.85
N ASP A 156 15.63 -8.80 -6.57
CA ASP A 156 16.85 -9.50 -6.17
C ASP A 156 17.68 -8.74 -5.12
N ALA A 157 17.24 -7.57 -4.68
CA ALA A 157 18.01 -6.67 -3.81
C ALA A 157 17.42 -6.53 -2.40
N VAL A 158 18.29 -6.42 -1.40
CA VAL A 158 17.91 -5.89 -0.08
C VAL A 158 17.94 -4.37 -0.13
N THR A 159 16.82 -3.76 0.19
CA THR A 159 16.63 -2.30 0.11
C THR A 159 16.94 -1.59 1.42
N SER A 160 16.78 -2.27 2.56
CA SER A 160 17.15 -1.72 3.87
C SER A 160 17.29 -2.80 4.94
N LYS A 161 18.14 -2.55 5.94
CA LYS A 161 18.20 -3.29 7.22
C LYS A 161 18.20 -2.32 8.39
N THR A 162 17.48 -2.62 9.47
CA THR A 162 17.56 -1.84 10.71
C THR A 162 18.71 -2.35 11.59
N ALA A 163 19.25 -1.49 12.45
CA ALA A 163 20.05 -1.96 13.57
C ALA A 163 19.20 -2.84 14.52
N PRO A 164 19.82 -3.70 15.34
CA PRO A 164 19.15 -4.37 16.44
C PRO A 164 18.49 -3.35 17.34
N GLN A 165 17.17 -3.47 17.50
CA GLN A 165 16.40 -2.58 18.36
C GLN A 165 15.61 -3.41 19.35
N ARG A 166 15.29 -2.80 20.49
CA ARG A 166 14.43 -3.44 21.49
C ARG A 166 13.07 -3.75 20.87
N LEU A 167 12.54 -4.94 21.14
CA LEU A 167 11.16 -5.29 20.84
C LEU A 167 10.27 -4.51 21.80
N ASP A 168 9.69 -3.40 21.34
CA ASP A 168 8.86 -2.49 22.11
C ASP A 168 7.54 -2.13 21.39
N ALA A 169 6.74 -1.24 21.98
CA ALA A 169 5.48 -0.82 21.39
C ALA A 169 5.65 -0.17 20.00
N ALA A 170 6.74 0.55 19.76
CA ALA A 170 7.00 1.16 18.46
C ALA A 170 7.30 0.09 17.41
N PHE A 171 8.05 -0.96 17.79
CA PHE A 171 8.26 -2.12 16.93
C PHE A 171 6.95 -2.85 16.61
N LEU A 172 6.12 -3.16 17.62
CA LEU A 172 4.85 -3.84 17.40
C LEU A 172 3.84 -3.01 16.58
N LEU A 173 3.89 -1.67 16.71
CA LEU A 173 3.11 -0.77 15.87
C LEU A 173 3.56 -0.83 14.41
N ARG A 174 4.87 -0.86 14.13
CA ARG A 174 5.37 -1.07 12.76
C ARG A 174 4.98 -2.44 12.23
N MET A 175 5.06 -3.48 13.04
CA MET A 175 4.60 -4.82 12.65
C MET A 175 3.11 -4.80 12.26
N THR A 176 2.27 -4.15 13.06
CA THR A 176 0.84 -3.95 12.76
C THR A 176 0.65 -3.29 11.38
N ARG A 177 1.47 -2.29 11.03
CA ARG A 177 1.43 -1.62 9.73
C ARG A 177 1.86 -2.55 8.58
N HIS A 178 2.80 -3.47 8.80
CA HIS A 178 3.18 -4.49 7.82
C HIS A 178 2.01 -5.43 7.55
N VAL A 179 1.32 -5.90 8.60
CA VAL A 179 0.13 -6.75 8.46
C VAL A 179 -0.98 -6.03 7.67
N ILE A 180 -1.18 -4.73 7.91
CA ILE A 180 -2.11 -3.93 7.11
C ILE A 180 -1.66 -3.87 5.63
N SER A 181 -0.36 -3.74 5.39
CA SER A 181 0.22 -3.62 4.03
C SER A 181 0.02 -4.87 3.17
N LEU A 182 -0.13 -6.05 3.78
CA LEU A 182 -0.52 -7.30 3.10
C LEU A 182 -1.92 -7.24 2.47
N ALA A 183 -2.79 -6.36 2.98
CA ALA A 183 -4.18 -6.21 2.54
C ALA A 183 -4.44 -4.95 1.70
N VAL A 184 -3.55 -3.95 1.77
CA VAL A 184 -3.68 -2.68 1.06
C VAL A 184 -3.18 -2.83 -0.37
N THR A 185 -3.97 -2.42 -1.35
CA THR A 185 -3.58 -2.44 -2.77
C THR A 185 -2.37 -1.54 -3.03
N ALA A 186 -1.37 -2.04 -3.75
CA ALA A 186 -0.20 -1.28 -4.15
C ALA A 186 -0.55 -0.22 -5.21
N LEU A 187 0.13 0.93 -5.20
CA LEU A 187 0.00 1.96 -6.23
C LEU A 187 0.86 1.65 -7.47
N THR A 188 0.74 0.43 -8.01
CA THR A 188 1.43 0.04 -9.24
C THR A 188 0.66 0.53 -10.48
N PRO A 189 1.33 0.75 -11.63
CA PRO A 189 0.64 1.14 -12.87
C PRO A 189 -0.55 0.23 -13.20
N THR A 190 -0.38 -1.09 -13.07
CA THR A 190 -1.42 -2.08 -13.31
C THR A 190 -2.64 -1.88 -12.40
N ASN A 191 -2.43 -1.69 -11.09
CA ASN A 191 -3.51 -1.47 -10.14
C ASN A 191 -4.20 -0.13 -10.37
N LEU A 192 -3.44 0.93 -10.69
CA LEU A 192 -4.00 2.24 -10.98
C LEU A 192 -4.89 2.22 -12.22
N ILE A 193 -4.42 1.59 -13.31
CA ILE A 193 -5.21 1.42 -14.53
C ILE A 193 -6.49 0.64 -14.22
N ARG A 194 -6.37 -0.49 -13.52
CA ARG A 194 -7.54 -1.29 -13.12
C ARG A 194 -8.55 -0.50 -12.29
N ASP A 195 -8.08 0.19 -11.25
CA ASP A 195 -8.95 0.82 -10.24
C ASP A 195 -9.55 2.15 -10.73
N PHE A 196 -8.81 2.91 -11.55
CA PHE A 196 -9.25 4.24 -12.01
C PHE A 196 -9.77 4.26 -13.45
N CYS A 197 -9.25 3.38 -14.31
CA CYS A 197 -9.50 3.39 -15.76
C CYS A 197 -10.14 2.09 -16.30
N GLY A 198 -10.21 1.00 -15.52
CA GLY A 198 -10.41 -0.38 -15.99
C GLY A 198 -11.75 -0.72 -16.67
N SER A 199 -12.60 0.28 -16.92
CA SER A 199 -13.78 0.16 -17.78
C SER A 199 -14.03 1.48 -18.51
N GLN A 200 -14.84 1.44 -19.57
CA GLN A 200 -15.42 2.62 -20.24
C GLN A 200 -16.17 3.56 -19.26
N ASP A 201 -16.41 3.12 -18.02
CA ASP A 201 -16.98 3.92 -16.94
C ASP A 201 -16.07 3.91 -15.69
N GLY A 202 -14.75 3.96 -15.87
CA GLY A 202 -13.81 4.16 -14.77
C GLY A 202 -14.08 5.46 -13.99
N VAL A 203 -13.75 5.50 -12.70
CA VAL A 203 -13.99 6.71 -11.87
C VAL A 203 -13.25 7.94 -12.41
N LEU A 204 -12.08 7.75 -13.03
CA LEU A 204 -11.35 8.83 -13.68
C LEU A 204 -12.14 9.41 -14.85
N LEU A 205 -12.69 8.55 -15.71
CA LEU A 205 -13.47 8.96 -16.88
C LEU A 205 -14.79 9.60 -16.48
N ARG A 206 -15.49 9.08 -15.47
CA ARG A 206 -16.69 9.73 -14.91
C ARG A 206 -16.38 11.13 -14.38
N THR A 207 -15.27 11.28 -13.69
CA THR A 207 -14.82 12.58 -13.17
C THR A 207 -14.52 13.55 -14.32
N ALA A 208 -13.77 13.10 -15.32
CA ALA A 208 -13.45 13.90 -16.51
C ALA A 208 -14.72 14.33 -17.26
N ARG A 209 -15.67 13.43 -17.49
CA ARG A 209 -16.96 13.72 -18.13
C ARG A 209 -17.76 14.75 -17.34
N THR A 210 -17.83 14.60 -16.02
CA THR A 210 -18.53 15.52 -15.12
C THR A 210 -17.89 16.91 -15.16
N LEU A 211 -16.56 16.99 -15.15
CA LEU A 211 -15.82 18.25 -15.31
C LEU A 211 -16.12 18.89 -16.68
N ASN A 212 -16.09 18.12 -17.77
CA ASN A 212 -16.39 18.65 -19.12
C ASN A 212 -17.80 19.24 -19.22
N ILE A 213 -18.79 18.67 -18.52
CA ILE A 213 -20.14 19.24 -18.43
C ILE A 213 -20.12 20.55 -17.62
N ALA A 214 -19.50 20.55 -16.43
CA ALA A 214 -19.46 21.71 -15.55
C ALA A 214 -18.74 22.92 -16.19
N LEU A 215 -17.67 22.67 -16.95
CA LEU A 215 -16.89 23.69 -17.66
C LEU A 215 -17.70 24.42 -18.73
N ARG A 216 -18.84 23.87 -19.20
CA ARG A 216 -19.73 24.55 -20.15
C ARG A 216 -20.52 25.71 -19.52
N GLN A 217 -20.65 25.72 -18.19
CA GLN A 217 -21.68 26.52 -17.50
C GLN A 217 -21.14 27.70 -16.68
N GLN A 218 -19.82 27.91 -16.56
CA GLN A 218 -19.26 28.94 -15.67
C GLN A 218 -18.22 29.85 -16.31
N LEU A 219 -18.37 31.17 -16.07
CA LEU A 219 -17.48 32.23 -16.57
C LEU A 219 -16.06 32.15 -15.95
N LYS A 220 -15.95 31.82 -14.66
CA LYS A 220 -14.65 31.71 -13.96
C LYS A 220 -13.78 30.57 -14.48
N THR A 221 -14.38 29.47 -14.89
CA THR A 221 -13.65 28.34 -15.47
C THR A 221 -13.15 28.62 -16.88
N GLN A 222 -13.69 29.61 -17.58
CA GLN A 222 -13.21 30.01 -18.91
C GLN A 222 -11.85 30.70 -18.84
N VAL A 223 -11.58 31.49 -17.80
CA VAL A 223 -10.28 32.15 -17.61
C VAL A 223 -9.17 31.11 -17.38
N LEU A 224 -9.38 30.16 -16.47
CA LEU A 224 -8.44 29.06 -16.21
C LEU A 224 -8.24 28.16 -17.44
N HIS A 225 -9.31 27.91 -18.20
CA HIS A 225 -9.22 27.17 -19.45
C HIS A 225 -8.38 27.93 -20.49
N ALA A 226 -8.60 29.24 -20.66
CA ALA A 226 -7.87 30.05 -21.61
C ALA A 226 -6.38 30.14 -21.29
N GLU A 227 -6.02 30.30 -20.01
CA GLU A 227 -4.62 30.26 -19.55
C GLU A 227 -3.97 28.91 -19.84
N TRP A 228 -4.67 27.81 -19.53
CA TRP A 228 -4.19 26.48 -19.83
C TRP A 228 -4.04 26.22 -21.34
N GLU A 229 -5.02 26.65 -22.14
CA GLU A 229 -5.05 26.48 -23.59
C GLU A 229 -3.89 27.23 -24.24
N GLU A 230 -3.56 28.42 -23.75
CA GLU A 230 -2.42 29.19 -24.21
C GLU A 230 -1.09 28.48 -23.93
N MET A 231 -0.88 27.98 -22.70
CA MET A 231 0.30 27.19 -22.38
C MET A 231 0.37 25.88 -23.17
N PHE A 232 -0.78 25.24 -23.43
CA PHE A 232 -0.84 24.01 -24.19
C PHE A 232 -0.53 24.23 -25.68
N ARG A 233 -0.99 25.35 -26.26
CA ARG A 233 -0.65 25.76 -27.63
C ARG A 233 0.84 26.03 -27.78
N LEU A 234 1.44 26.78 -26.86
CA LEU A 234 2.87 27.13 -26.88
C LEU A 234 3.80 25.90 -26.80
N THR A 235 3.32 24.79 -26.24
CA THR A 235 4.09 23.54 -26.13
C THR A 235 3.92 22.59 -27.32
N HIS A 236 3.02 22.90 -28.25
CA HIS A 236 2.65 22.07 -29.40
C HIS A 236 2.82 22.79 -30.75
N ASP A 237 3.89 23.58 -30.90
CA ASP A 237 4.20 24.27 -32.15
C ASP A 237 4.72 23.27 -33.20
N ASP A 238 3.83 22.65 -33.98
CA ASP A 238 4.20 21.59 -34.90
C ASP A 238 3.25 21.53 -36.11
N GLN A 239 3.68 22.13 -37.23
CA GLN A 239 2.90 22.32 -38.47
C GLN A 239 2.55 21.03 -39.26
N SER A 240 2.76 19.82 -38.70
CA SER A 240 2.57 18.54 -39.42
C SER A 240 1.56 17.55 -38.82
N GLN A 241 0.69 17.98 -37.88
CA GLN A 241 -0.05 17.07 -37.00
C GLN A 241 -1.54 16.83 -37.31
N GLN A 242 -2.05 17.18 -38.49
CA GLN A 242 -3.50 17.12 -38.79
C GLN A 242 -4.13 15.74 -38.56
N LYS A 243 -3.43 14.66 -38.96
CA LYS A 243 -3.86 13.28 -38.68
C LYS A 243 -3.89 12.94 -37.19
N LYS A 244 -2.92 13.42 -36.40
CA LYS A 244 -2.91 13.22 -34.94
C LYS A 244 -4.03 13.99 -34.23
N ILE A 245 -4.41 15.16 -34.76
CA ILE A 245 -5.55 15.93 -34.25
C ILE A 245 -6.86 15.16 -34.49
N GLU A 246 -7.05 14.60 -35.68
CA GLU A 246 -8.22 13.78 -36.01
C GLU A 246 -8.31 12.51 -35.15
N GLU A 247 -7.20 11.77 -35.00
CA GLU A 247 -7.11 10.58 -34.15
C GLU A 247 -7.40 10.92 -32.69
N ARG A 248 -6.87 12.04 -32.17
CA ARG A 248 -7.13 12.52 -30.82
C ARG A 248 -8.58 12.91 -30.61
N ARG A 249 -9.20 13.65 -31.55
CA ARG A 249 -10.63 14.00 -31.48
C ARG A 249 -11.50 12.75 -31.43
N LYS A 250 -11.20 11.74 -32.24
CA LYS A 250 -11.93 10.47 -32.24
C LYS A 250 -11.81 9.77 -30.89
N ALA A 251 -10.58 9.65 -30.38
CA ALA A 251 -10.34 9.03 -29.07
C ALA A 251 -11.06 9.77 -27.93
N LEU A 252 -11.02 11.11 -27.93
CA LEU A 252 -11.73 11.91 -26.93
C LEU A 252 -13.24 11.79 -27.06
N ALA A 253 -13.78 11.78 -28.28
CA ALA A 253 -15.21 11.58 -28.51
C ALA A 253 -15.70 10.24 -27.93
N GLU A 254 -14.93 9.17 -28.16
CA GLU A 254 -15.18 7.85 -27.58
C GLU A 254 -15.07 7.87 -26.05
N LEU A 255 -14.01 8.44 -25.49
CA LEU A 255 -13.79 8.51 -24.04
C LEU A 255 -14.85 9.34 -23.31
N PHE A 256 -15.31 10.44 -23.91
CA PHE A 256 -16.29 11.34 -23.30
C PHE A 256 -17.73 10.98 -23.63
N LEU A 257 -17.97 10.04 -24.55
CA LEU A 257 -19.29 9.66 -25.06
C LEU A 257 -20.06 10.87 -25.63
N VAL A 258 -19.35 11.75 -26.35
CA VAL A 258 -19.90 12.96 -26.97
C VAL A 258 -19.34 13.14 -28.38
N HIS A 259 -20.07 13.86 -29.22
CA HIS A 259 -19.52 14.37 -30.47
C HIS A 259 -18.61 15.58 -30.18
N ILE A 260 -17.46 15.66 -30.84
CA ILE A 260 -16.51 16.77 -30.74
C ILE A 260 -16.39 17.38 -32.14
N ALA A 261 -17.08 18.50 -32.36
CA ALA A 261 -17.20 19.14 -33.67
C ALA A 261 -16.21 20.29 -33.87
N SER A 262 -15.62 20.83 -32.79
CA SER A 262 -14.75 22.01 -32.86
C SER A 262 -13.47 21.87 -32.04
N PRO A 263 -12.41 22.64 -32.38
CA PRO A 263 -11.20 22.73 -31.56
C PRO A 263 -11.50 23.15 -30.10
N ALA A 264 -12.44 24.07 -29.89
CA ALA A 264 -12.82 24.49 -28.54
C ALA A 264 -13.41 23.35 -27.71
N GLU A 265 -14.22 22.46 -28.33
CA GLU A 265 -14.73 21.27 -27.64
C GLU A 265 -13.65 20.24 -27.34
N GLU A 266 -12.70 20.10 -28.26
CA GLU A 266 -11.52 19.24 -28.10
C GLU A 266 -10.63 19.71 -26.94
N TYR A 267 -10.26 21.00 -26.92
CA TYR A 267 -9.43 21.57 -25.84
C TYR A 267 -10.12 21.50 -24.48
N ARG A 268 -11.44 21.72 -24.43
CA ARG A 268 -12.20 21.57 -23.18
C ARG A 268 -12.19 20.12 -22.68
N ALA A 269 -12.37 19.15 -23.57
CA ALA A 269 -12.33 17.73 -23.21
C ALA A 269 -10.92 17.34 -22.72
N LEU A 270 -9.86 17.81 -23.39
CA LEU A 270 -8.48 17.61 -22.94
C LEU A 270 -8.22 18.23 -21.57
N PHE A 271 -8.64 19.47 -21.36
CA PHE A 271 -8.51 20.16 -20.08
C PHE A 271 -9.22 19.40 -18.96
N ALA A 272 -10.44 18.92 -19.20
CA ALA A 272 -11.20 18.15 -18.23
C ALA A 272 -10.52 16.82 -17.87
N LEU A 273 -9.97 16.11 -18.87
CA LEU A 273 -9.23 14.87 -18.66
C LEU A 273 -7.93 15.10 -17.88
N HIS A 274 -7.13 16.09 -18.27
CA HIS A 274 -5.89 16.46 -17.57
C HIS A 274 -6.18 16.88 -16.13
N THR A 275 -7.24 17.66 -15.91
CA THR A 275 -7.64 18.09 -14.57
C THR A 275 -8.06 16.90 -13.71
N ALA A 276 -8.85 15.97 -14.25
CA ALA A 276 -9.22 14.75 -13.53
C ALA A 276 -7.98 13.91 -13.14
N TYR A 277 -7.02 13.78 -14.06
CA TYR A 277 -5.77 13.08 -13.78
C TYR A 277 -4.92 13.81 -12.73
N ALA A 278 -4.81 15.13 -12.81
CA ALA A 278 -4.09 15.93 -11.81
C ALA A 278 -4.72 15.84 -10.41
N VAL A 279 -6.05 15.79 -10.32
CA VAL A 279 -6.76 15.56 -9.04
C VAL A 279 -6.43 14.18 -8.49
N LEU A 280 -6.46 13.14 -9.34
CA LEU A 280 -6.09 11.78 -8.95
C LEU A 280 -4.64 11.72 -8.43
N LEU A 281 -3.69 12.32 -9.15
CA LEU A 281 -2.28 12.41 -8.74
C LEU A 281 -2.13 13.13 -7.40
N LYS A 282 -2.87 14.21 -7.17
CA LYS A 282 -2.86 14.92 -5.88
C LYS A 282 -3.37 14.04 -4.74
N PHE A 283 -4.43 13.25 -4.96
CA PHE A 283 -4.90 12.29 -3.95
C PHE A 283 -3.89 11.18 -3.70
N MET A 284 -3.23 10.67 -4.74
CA MET A 284 -2.16 9.69 -4.58
C MET A 284 -0.98 10.27 -3.81
N ALA A 285 -0.51 11.47 -4.16
CA ALA A 285 0.56 12.16 -3.46
C ALA A 285 0.21 12.39 -1.99
N TYR A 286 -1.00 12.91 -1.72
CA TYR A 286 -1.51 13.08 -0.37
C TYR A 286 -1.52 11.76 0.41
N ARG A 287 -2.00 10.67 -0.21
CA ARG A 287 -2.03 9.34 0.41
C ARG A 287 -0.62 8.85 0.72
N THR A 288 0.31 8.96 -0.21
CA THR A 288 1.72 8.54 -0.03
C THR A 288 2.39 9.33 1.08
N VAL A 289 2.22 10.65 1.11
CA VAL A 289 2.77 11.52 2.17
C VAL A 289 2.12 11.20 3.52
N SER A 290 0.81 11.03 3.56
CA SER A 290 0.09 10.64 4.78
C SER A 290 0.58 9.31 5.33
N ASP A 291 0.91 8.34 4.48
CA ASP A 291 1.46 7.05 4.90
C ASP A 291 2.90 7.19 5.47
N ILE A 292 3.66 8.19 5.04
CA ILE A 292 5.02 8.49 5.58
C ILE A 292 4.93 9.21 6.93
N TYR A 293 4.08 10.23 7.05
CA TYR A 293 3.98 11.07 8.26
C TYR A 293 3.11 10.49 9.37
N LEU A 294 2.12 9.66 9.05
CA LEU A 294 1.30 8.94 10.04
C LEU A 294 1.76 7.49 10.23
N GLY A 295 2.79 7.09 9.49
CA GLY A 295 3.47 5.79 9.52
C GLY A 295 4.48 5.64 10.65
#